data_AF-A0A1I7S7P0-F1
#
_entry.id   AF-A0A1I7S7P0-F1
#
_cell.length_a   1.000
_cell.length_b   1.000
_cell.length_c   1.000
_cell.angle_alpha   90.00
_cell.angle_beta   90.00
_cell.angle_gamma   90.00
#
_symmetry.space_group_name_H-M   'P 1'
#
loop_
_entity.id
_entity.type
_entity.pdbx_description
1 polymer ?
#
loop_
_entity_poly.entity_id
_entity_poly.type
_entity_poly.pdbx_seq_one_letter_code
_entity_poly.pdbx_strand_id
1 'polypeptide(L)'
;MVGRFLLLALLISSVFGGKWYCGPQIFEALTSDFIEGRIWNMCPEHYTLINECCRIHDMCYSEGNGHAHCDHTFFKCLNIVKQDCPRTYGWIELSVRHLGEIIYIFTNIFG
;
A
#
# COMPACT_ATOMS: atom_id res chain seq x y z
N MET A 1 27.74 3.37 30.60
CA MET A 1 26.28 3.64 30.51
C MET A 1 25.78 3.93 29.09
N VAL A 2 26.64 4.20 28.11
CA VAL A 2 26.24 4.52 26.72
C VAL A 2 25.69 3.30 25.93
N GLY A 3 26.22 2.10 26.19
CA GLY A 3 25.84 0.88 25.43
C GLY A 3 24.39 0.40 25.63
N ARG A 4 23.79 0.66 26.81
CA ARG A 4 22.38 0.29 27.08
C ARG A 4 21.40 1.20 26.36
N PHE A 5 21.70 2.51 26.27
CA PHE A 5 20.88 3.46 25.53
C PHE A 5 20.96 3.23 24.02
N LEU A 6 22.14 2.86 23.48
CA LEU A 6 22.29 2.48 22.07
C LEU A 6 21.55 1.19 21.73
N LEU A 7 21.59 0.17 22.59
CA LEU A 7 20.82 -1.07 22.40
C LEU A 7 19.31 -0.81 22.43
N LEU A 8 18.82 0.02 23.36
CA LEU A 8 17.42 0.44 23.38
C LEU A 8 17.04 1.22 22.12
N ALA A 9 17.87 2.15 21.66
CA ALA A 9 17.61 2.91 20.43
C ALA A 9 17.58 2.03 19.17
N LEU A 10 18.45 1.00 19.10
CA LEU A 10 18.48 0.00 18.01
C LEU A 10 17.27 -0.95 18.02
N LEU A 11 16.84 -1.38 19.22
CA LEU A 11 15.63 -2.19 19.38
C LEU A 11 14.36 -1.40 19.08
N ILE A 12 14.36 -0.09 19.34
CA ILE A 12 13.25 0.79 18.94
C ILE A 12 13.27 0.95 17.42
N SER A 13 14.40 1.24 16.78
CA SER A 13 14.46 1.44 15.32
C SER A 13 14.10 0.20 14.49
N SER A 14 14.34 -1.02 14.99
CA SER A 14 13.92 -2.24 14.30
C SER A 14 12.41 -2.51 14.36
N VAL A 15 11.68 -1.88 15.28
CA VAL A 15 10.22 -2.02 15.43
C VAL A 15 9.45 -0.96 14.63
N PHE A 16 10.06 0.20 14.35
CA PHE A 16 9.39 1.32 13.67
C PHE A 16 9.52 1.31 12.14
N GLY A 17 10.28 0.39 11.54
CA GLY A 17 10.39 0.23 10.08
C GLY A 17 9.39 -0.77 9.53
N GLY A 18 8.10 -0.41 9.45
CA GLY A 18 7.09 -1.26 8.81
C GLY A 18 7.36 -1.43 7.32
N LYS A 19 7.22 -2.65 6.78
CA LYS A 19 7.30 -2.89 5.33
C LYS A 19 6.14 -2.17 4.63
N TRP A 20 6.44 -1.39 3.59
CA TRP A 20 5.44 -0.77 2.72
C TRP A 20 5.02 -1.72 1.59
N TYR A 21 3.73 -1.75 1.28
CA TYR A 21 3.09 -2.70 0.35
C TYR A 21 2.31 -2.00 -0.78
N CYS A 22 2.02 -0.70 -0.70
CA CYS A 22 1.26 -0.04 -1.76
C CYS A 22 2.14 0.40 -2.94
N GLY A 23 1.87 -0.12 -4.13
CA GLY A 23 2.53 0.29 -5.37
C GLY A 23 2.98 -0.91 -6.21
N PRO A 24 3.31 -0.70 -7.49
CA PRO A 24 3.72 -1.78 -8.36
C PRO A 24 5.08 -2.35 -7.90
N GLN A 25 5.13 -3.63 -7.60
CA GLN A 25 6.38 -4.32 -7.23
C GLN A 25 7.34 -4.53 -8.43
N ILE A 26 6.84 -4.32 -9.66
CA ILE A 26 7.52 -4.61 -10.94
C ILE A 26 8.17 -3.39 -11.61
N PHE A 27 7.78 -2.16 -11.24
CA PHE A 27 8.36 -0.92 -11.76
C PHE A 27 8.96 -0.13 -10.61
N GLU A 28 10.24 -0.37 -10.33
CA GLU A 28 11.19 0.35 -9.44
C GLU A 28 10.63 1.02 -8.16
N ALA A 29 11.35 0.84 -7.05
CA ALA A 29 11.12 1.46 -5.75
C ALA A 29 10.79 2.98 -5.78
N LEU A 30 11.20 3.70 -6.83
CA LEU A 30 10.84 5.10 -7.09
C LEU A 30 9.32 5.36 -7.14
N THR A 31 8.50 4.42 -7.61
CA THR A 31 7.04 4.58 -7.62
C THR A 31 6.42 4.30 -6.24
N SER A 32 6.90 3.26 -5.57
CA SER A 32 6.46 2.84 -4.24
C SER A 32 6.78 3.90 -3.18
N ASP A 33 8.02 4.41 -3.14
CA ASP A 33 8.45 5.45 -2.19
C ASP A 33 7.71 6.77 -2.41
N PHE A 34 7.41 7.10 -3.68
CA PHE A 34 6.60 8.28 -4.00
C PHE A 34 5.16 8.13 -3.51
N ILE A 35 4.55 6.95 -3.67
CA ILE A 35 3.20 6.66 -3.18
C ILE A 35 3.18 6.71 -1.65
N GLU A 36 4.17 6.09 -1.00
CA GLU A 36 4.36 6.11 0.45
C GLU A 36 4.47 7.55 0.97
N GLY A 37 5.40 8.33 0.42
CA GLY A 37 5.60 9.72 0.80
C GLY A 37 4.35 10.58 0.55
N ARG A 38 3.61 10.33 -0.53
CA ARG A 38 2.35 11.03 -0.80
C ARG A 38 1.28 10.72 0.24
N ILE A 39 1.10 9.45 0.61
CA ILE A 39 0.12 9.05 1.63
C ILE A 39 0.53 9.61 3.00
N TRP A 40 1.81 9.53 3.35
CA TRP A 40 2.35 10.12 4.57
C TRP A 40 2.06 11.62 4.68
N ASN A 41 2.13 12.36 3.57
CA ASN A 41 1.86 13.81 3.56
C ASN A 41 0.36 14.17 3.47
N MET A 42 -0.46 13.34 2.83
CA MET A 42 -1.86 13.68 2.54
C MET A 42 -2.88 13.09 3.52
N CYS A 43 -2.56 11.96 4.14
CA CYS A 43 -3.45 11.24 5.05
C CYS A 43 -2.63 10.43 6.09
N PRO A 44 -1.76 11.09 6.87
CA PRO A 44 -0.85 10.43 7.82
C PRO A 44 -1.59 9.58 8.87
N GLU A 45 -2.78 10.00 9.29
CA GLU A 45 -3.60 9.33 10.30
C GLU A 45 -4.07 7.92 9.86
N HIS A 46 -4.15 7.67 8.56
CA HIS A 46 -4.54 6.38 7.99
C HIS A 46 -3.39 5.68 7.26
N TYR A 47 -2.15 6.16 7.37
CA TYR A 47 -0.99 5.60 6.68
C TYR A 47 -0.87 4.08 6.90
N THR A 48 -0.93 3.62 8.16
CA THR A 48 -0.82 2.19 8.50
C THR A 48 -2.02 1.39 7.99
N LEU A 49 -3.23 1.94 8.06
CA LEU A 49 -4.44 1.30 7.56
C LEU A 49 -4.36 1.10 6.04
N ILE A 50 -3.98 2.14 5.30
CA ILE A 50 -3.85 2.09 3.84
C ILE A 50 -2.83 1.02 3.45
N ASN A 51 -1.67 0.99 4.12
CA ASN A 51 -0.64 -0.01 3.87
C ASN A 51 -1.11 -1.44 4.12
N GLU A 52 -1.86 -1.66 5.20
CA GLU A 52 -2.42 -2.98 5.50
C GLU A 52 -3.50 -3.40 4.48
N CYS A 53 -4.33 -2.46 4.02
CA CYS A 53 -5.26 -2.73 2.93
C CYS A 53 -4.53 -3.16 1.65
N CYS A 54 -3.41 -2.52 1.30
CA CYS A 54 -2.58 -2.92 0.15
C CYS A 54 -1.99 -4.32 0.33
N ARG A 55 -1.49 -4.65 1.53
CA ARG A 55 -0.98 -6.00 1.82
C ARG A 55 -2.05 -7.08 1.62
N ILE A 56 -3.28 -6.83 2.06
CA ILE A 56 -4.41 -7.76 1.89
C ILE A 56 -4.80 -7.86 0.41
N HIS A 57 -4.77 -6.75 -0.33
CA HIS A 57 -5.08 -6.70 -1.76
C HIS A 57 -4.09 -7.51 -2.61
N ASP A 58 -2.79 -7.32 -2.38
CA ASP A 58 -1.73 -8.09 -3.02
C ASP A 58 -1.85 -9.59 -2.72
N MET A 59 -2.15 -9.95 -1.47
CA MET A 59 -2.36 -11.33 -1.05
C MET A 59 -3.56 -11.94 -1.78
N CYS A 60 -4.67 -11.22 -1.88
CA CYS A 60 -5.87 -11.65 -2.61
C CYS A 60 -5.56 -11.95 -4.08
N TYR A 61 -4.73 -11.12 -4.73
CA TYR A 61 -4.26 -11.38 -6.08
C TYR A 61 -3.37 -12.62 -6.17
N SER A 62 -2.43 -12.78 -5.23
CA SER A 62 -1.53 -13.95 -5.21
C SER A 62 -2.27 -15.28 -5.02
N GLU A 63 -3.42 -15.26 -4.35
CA GLU A 63 -4.29 -16.42 -4.14
C GLU A 63 -5.20 -16.72 -5.34
N GLY A 64 -5.25 -15.83 -6.34
CA GLY A 64 -6.07 -16.03 -7.53
C GLY A 64 -7.58 -15.82 -7.30
N ASN A 65 -7.97 -15.05 -6.28
CA ASN A 65 -9.39 -14.81 -5.92
C ASN A 65 -10.16 -13.92 -6.91
N GLY A 66 -9.51 -13.45 -7.98
CA GLY A 66 -10.11 -12.67 -9.07
C GLY A 66 -10.11 -11.16 -8.84
N HIS A 67 -9.79 -10.41 -9.91
CA HIS A 67 -9.55 -8.96 -9.87
C HIS A 67 -10.71 -8.16 -9.26
N ALA A 68 -11.94 -8.37 -9.76
CA ALA A 68 -13.11 -7.64 -9.28
C ALA A 68 -13.42 -7.90 -7.80
N HIS A 69 -13.13 -9.11 -7.30
CA HIS A 69 -13.32 -9.46 -5.89
C HIS A 69 -12.27 -8.77 -5.01
N CYS A 70 -11.00 -8.86 -5.42
CA CYS A 70 -9.89 -8.26 -4.67
C CYS A 70 -10.03 -6.74 -4.58
N ASP A 71 -10.35 -6.06 -5.69
CA ASP A 71 -10.57 -4.61 -5.70
C ASP A 71 -11.75 -4.19 -4.82
N HIS A 72 -12.86 -4.94 -4.86
CA HIS A 72 -14.01 -4.67 -4.01
C HIS A 72 -13.64 -4.78 -2.52
N THR A 73 -12.95 -5.85 -2.13
CA THR A 73 -12.51 -6.05 -0.74
C THR A 73 -11.52 -4.95 -0.31
N PHE A 74 -10.62 -4.55 -1.21
CA PHE A 74 -9.70 -3.43 -0.98
C PHE A 74 -10.43 -2.10 -0.74
N PHE A 75 -11.42 -1.74 -1.58
CA PHE A 75 -12.18 -0.50 -1.40
C PHE A 75 -13.06 -0.52 -0.15
N LYS A 76 -13.53 -1.70 0.29
CA LYS A 76 -14.18 -1.85 1.60
C LYS A 76 -13.22 -1.58 2.76
N CYS A 77 -11.98 -2.06 2.67
CA CYS A 77 -10.94 -1.81 3.66
C CYS A 77 -10.67 -0.30 3.80
N LEU A 78 -10.70 0.45 2.69
CA LEU A 78 -10.48 1.89 2.65
C LEU A 78 -11.70 2.76 2.98
N ASN A 79 -12.80 2.19 3.49
CA ASN A 79 -14.04 2.96 3.70
C ASN A 79 -13.88 4.12 4.70
N ILE A 80 -13.04 3.97 5.73
CA ILE A 80 -12.72 5.06 6.68
C ILE A 80 -11.87 6.13 5.97
N VAL A 81 -10.89 5.73 5.17
CA VAL A 81 -10.06 6.64 4.35
C VAL A 81 -10.92 7.44 3.36
N LYS A 82 -11.98 6.84 2.81
CA LYS A 82 -12.95 7.54 1.95
C LYS A 82 -13.65 8.69 2.68
N GLN A 83 -13.94 8.51 3.97
CA GLN A 83 -14.63 9.50 4.79
C GLN A 83 -13.68 10.59 5.26
N ASP A 84 -12.52 10.20 5.79
CA ASP A 84 -11.59 11.11 6.44
C ASP A 84 -10.64 11.80 5.44
N CYS A 85 -10.24 11.09 4.38
CA CYS A 85 -9.29 11.53 3.37
C CYS A 85 -9.81 11.33 1.93
N PRO A 86 -10.94 11.96 1.53
CA PRO A 86 -11.60 11.69 0.25
C PRO A 86 -10.71 11.96 -0.97
N ARG A 87 -9.78 12.93 -0.88
CA ARG A 87 -8.81 13.21 -1.96
C ARG A 87 -7.80 12.09 -2.13
N THR A 88 -7.28 11.55 -1.03
CA THR A 88 -6.34 10.42 -1.04
C THR A 88 -7.04 9.17 -1.53
N TYR A 89 -8.26 8.90 -1.04
CA TYR A 89 -9.09 7.80 -1.53
C TYR A 89 -9.35 7.88 -3.04
N GLY A 90 -9.74 9.05 -3.57
CA GLY A 90 -9.99 9.21 -5.00
C GLY A 90 -8.76 8.96 -5.87
N TRP A 91 -7.57 9.35 -5.39
CA TRP A 91 -6.31 9.02 -6.05
C TRP A 91 -6.04 7.51 -6.08
N ILE A 92 -6.19 6.85 -4.93
CA ILE A 92 -6.01 5.40 -4.81
C ILE A 92 -7.01 4.65 -5.71
N GLU A 93 -8.29 5.06 -5.69
CA GLU A 93 -9.34 4.43 -6.51
C GLU A 93 -9.06 4.56 -8.01
N LEU A 94 -8.65 5.74 -8.48
CA LEU A 94 -8.27 5.95 -9.87
C LEU A 94 -7.08 5.07 -10.26
N SER A 95 -6.05 5.02 -9.41
CA SER A 95 -4.86 4.21 -9.64
C SER A 95 -5.21 2.72 -9.75
N VAL A 96 -5.97 2.15 -8.81
CA VAL A 96 -6.30 0.72 -8.82
C VAL A 96 -7.21 0.37 -10.00
N ARG A 97 -8.26 1.17 -10.26
CA ARG A 97 -9.20 0.86 -11.35
C ARG A 97 -8.60 1.01 -12.74
N HIS A 98 -7.71 1.97 -12.98
CA HIS A 98 -7.20 2.25 -14.32
C HIS A 98 -5.83 1.63 -14.59
N LEU A 99 -4.95 1.56 -13.58
CA LEU A 99 -3.62 0.94 -13.75
C LEU A 99 -3.65 -0.57 -13.49
N GLY A 100 -4.59 -1.06 -12.68
CA GLY A 100 -4.80 -2.50 -12.46
C GLY A 100 -5.14 -3.24 -13.75
N GLU A 101 -6.02 -2.68 -14.58
CA GLU A 101 -6.37 -3.26 -15.89
C GLU A 101 -5.18 -3.26 -16.86
N ILE A 102 -4.35 -2.21 -16.86
CA ILE A 102 -3.16 -2.13 -17.72
C ILE A 102 -2.13 -3.19 -17.31
N ILE A 103 -1.80 -3.29 -16.01
CA ILE A 103 -0.84 -4.30 -15.53
C ILE A 103 -1.35 -5.72 -15.78
N TYR A 104 -2.64 -6.00 -15.53
CA TYR A 104 -3.25 -7.30 -15.79
C TYR A 104 -3.19 -7.71 -17.27
N ILE A 105 -3.40 -6.75 -18.20
CA ILE A 105 -3.26 -6.99 -19.65
C ILE A 105 -1.80 -7.31 -20.01
N PHE A 106 -0.84 -6.56 -19.47
CA PHE A 106 0.58 -6.79 -19.75
C PHE A 106 1.07 -8.15 -19.23
N THR A 107 0.62 -8.60 -18.05
CA THR A 107 1.02 -9.91 -17.50
C THR A 107 0.34 -11.10 -18.20
N ASN A 108 -0.84 -10.93 -18.81
CA ASN A 108 -1.57 -12.03 -19.47
C ASN A 108 -1.36 -12.11 -20.99
N ILE A 109 -0.81 -11.08 -21.64
CA ILE A 109 -0.49 -11.10 -23.08
C ILE A 109 0.95 -11.51 -23.34
N PHE A 110 1.88 -11.24 -22.43
CA PHE A 110 3.31 -11.53 -22.58
C PHE A 110 3.82 -12.64 -21.63
N GLY A 111 2.91 -13.36 -20.96
CA GLY A 111 3.20 -14.50 -20.08
C GLY A 111 3.01 -15.85 -20.78
#